data_AF-A0A7J8LS86-F1
#
_entry.id   AF-A0A7J8LS86-F1
#
_cell.length_a   1.000
_cell.length_b   1.000
_cell.length_c   1.000
_cell.angle_alpha   90.00
_cell.angle_beta   90.00
_cell.angle_gamma   90.00
#
_symmetry.space_group_name_H-M   'P 1'
#
loop_
_entity.id
_entity.type
_entity.pdbx_description
1 polymer ?
#
loop_
_entity_poly.entity_id
_entity_poly.type
_entity_poly.pdbx_seq_one_letter_code
_entity_poly.pdbx_strand_id
1 'polypeptide(L)'
;GALDAGLDIPHSDKRFAGFSKDSKQLDAEVHRNYIYGGHVAAYMRILMEDEPEKYQSHFSEYIKRGIEADNIESLYKKVHAAIRADPSAKKSEKAPPKQHKRFNLKKLTYEERKAKLIDRLHTLNAAAGADSEDED
;
A
#
# COMPACT_ATOMS: atom_id res chain seq x y z
N GLY A 1 15.26 12.40 -8.77
CA GLY A 1 15.13 11.45 -7.65
C GLY A 1 16.46 10.79 -7.32
N ALA A 2 16.67 9.53 -7.71
CA ALA A 2 17.90 8.78 -7.45
C ALA A 2 19.16 9.42 -8.08
N LEU A 3 19.01 9.97 -9.30
CA LEU A 3 20.05 10.75 -9.98
C LEU A 3 20.52 11.95 -9.13
N ASP A 4 19.57 12.74 -8.62
CA ASP A 4 19.86 13.90 -7.74
C ASP A 4 20.47 13.51 -6.39
N ALA A 5 20.38 12.22 -6.02
CA ALA A 5 21.00 11.66 -4.82
C ALA A 5 22.42 11.11 -5.08
N GLY A 6 22.93 11.22 -6.32
CA GLY A 6 24.31 10.87 -6.67
C GLY A 6 24.49 9.47 -7.29
N LEU A 7 23.40 8.75 -7.59
CA LEU A 7 23.51 7.50 -8.36
C LEU A 7 23.62 7.80 -9.86
N ASP A 8 24.65 7.28 -10.51
CA ASP A 8 24.80 7.36 -11.96
C ASP A 8 23.95 6.27 -12.63
N ILE A 9 22.82 6.69 -13.21
CA ILE A 9 21.85 5.81 -13.86
C ILE A 9 21.70 6.28 -15.31
N PRO A 10 21.98 5.43 -16.31
CA PRO A 10 21.75 5.78 -17.70
C PRO A 10 20.27 6.12 -17.96
N HIS A 11 20.00 7.34 -18.45
CA HIS A 11 18.65 7.83 -18.68
C HIS A 11 18.57 8.79 -19.88
N SER A 12 17.34 9.14 -20.28
CA SER A 12 17.04 10.13 -21.31
C SER A 12 15.88 11.01 -20.86
N ASP A 13 15.93 12.30 -21.23
CA ASP A 13 14.94 13.31 -20.82
C ASP A 13 13.53 13.07 -21.37
N LYS A 14 13.38 12.18 -22.36
CA LYS A 14 12.12 11.85 -23.04
C LYS A 14 11.02 11.27 -22.14
N ARG A 15 11.35 10.93 -20.90
CA ARG A 15 10.42 10.36 -19.91
C ARG A 15 10.17 11.28 -18.72
N PHE A 16 10.81 12.45 -18.70
CA PHE A 16 10.57 13.44 -17.67
C PHE A 16 9.33 14.29 -17.97
N ALA A 17 8.61 14.65 -16.91
CA ALA A 17 7.52 15.62 -16.99
C ALA A 17 8.08 16.96 -17.52
N GLY A 18 7.38 17.58 -18.47
CA GLY A 18 7.86 18.78 -19.17
C GLY A 18 8.53 18.49 -20.51
N PHE A 19 8.77 17.23 -20.88
CA PHE A 19 9.31 16.90 -22.21
C PHE A 19 8.24 17.04 -23.31
N SER A 20 8.52 17.85 -24.32
CA SER A 20 7.68 17.97 -25.51
C SER A 20 8.20 17.09 -26.65
N LYS A 21 7.33 16.24 -27.20
CA LYS A 21 7.68 15.34 -28.32
C LYS A 21 7.96 16.10 -29.61
N ASP A 22 7.33 17.25 -29.79
CA ASP A 22 7.42 18.04 -31.03
C ASP A 22 8.72 18.86 -31.05
N SER A 23 9.00 19.59 -29.98
CA SER A 23 10.25 20.36 -29.85
C SER A 23 11.46 19.50 -29.48
N LYS A 24 11.24 18.28 -28.99
CA LYS A 24 12.26 17.36 -28.45
C LYS A 24 13.09 17.99 -27.33
N GLN A 25 12.52 18.96 -26.60
CA GLN A 25 13.14 19.67 -25.49
C GLN A 25 12.38 19.44 -24.20
N LEU A 26 13.11 19.47 -23.09
CA LEU A 26 12.57 19.40 -21.73
C LEU A 26 12.39 20.81 -21.18
N ASP A 27 11.18 21.14 -20.78
CA ASP A 27 10.91 22.30 -19.94
C ASP A 27 11.28 21.98 -18.49
N ALA A 28 12.39 22.56 -18.04
CA ALA A 28 12.92 22.36 -16.69
C ALA A 28 12.03 22.97 -15.60
N GLU A 29 11.27 24.02 -15.90
CA GLU A 29 10.37 24.65 -14.94
C GLU A 29 9.16 23.76 -14.68
N VAL A 30 8.55 23.23 -15.74
CA VAL A 30 7.48 22.22 -15.61
C VAL A 30 8.01 21.00 -14.86
N HIS A 31 9.19 20.49 -15.22
CA HIS A 31 9.79 19.36 -14.52
C HIS A 31 9.94 19.63 -13.01
N ARG A 32 10.51 20.78 -12.66
CA ARG A 32 10.67 21.24 -11.27
C ARG A 32 9.32 21.35 -10.54
N ASN A 33 8.31 21.90 -11.21
CA ASN A 33 6.97 22.03 -10.63
C ASN A 33 6.34 20.66 -10.33
N TYR A 34 6.60 19.64 -11.14
CA TYR A 34 6.18 18.27 -10.85
C TYR A 34 6.91 17.67 -9.65
N ILE A 35 8.21 17.93 -9.49
CA ILE A 35 9.00 17.45 -8.35
C ILE A 35 8.47 17.98 -7.01
N TYR A 36 8.05 19.25 -6.98
CA TYR A 36 7.56 19.89 -5.75
C TYR A 36 6.04 19.88 -5.60
N GLY A 37 5.32 19.07 -6.40
CA GLY A 37 3.87 18.91 -6.27
C GLY A 37 3.03 20.12 -6.70
N GLY A 38 3.60 21.06 -7.48
CA GLY A 38 2.89 22.25 -7.94
C GLY A 38 1.64 21.94 -8.79
N HIS A 39 1.67 20.86 -9.57
CA HIS A 39 0.50 20.37 -10.31
C HIS A 39 -0.64 19.90 -9.39
N VAL A 40 -0.31 19.27 -8.25
CA VAL A 40 -1.30 18.88 -7.23
C VAL A 40 -1.89 20.11 -6.57
N ALA A 41 -1.04 21.07 -6.20
CA ALA A 41 -1.48 22.35 -5.63
C ALA A 41 -2.37 23.16 -6.59
N ALA A 42 -2.08 23.15 -7.89
CA ALA A 42 -2.93 23.76 -8.90
C ALA A 42 -4.29 23.04 -8.99
N TYR A 43 -4.30 21.71 -8.99
CA TYR A 43 -5.54 20.93 -9.02
C TYR A 43 -6.38 21.11 -7.75
N MET A 44 -5.76 21.21 -6.58
CA MET A 44 -6.44 21.56 -5.32
C MET A 44 -7.14 22.92 -5.41
N ARG A 45 -6.47 23.95 -5.95
CA ARG A 45 -7.05 25.28 -6.13
C ARG A 45 -8.26 25.27 -7.05
N ILE A 46 -8.14 24.61 -8.21
CA ILE A 46 -9.24 24.46 -9.17
C ILE A 46 -10.44 23.77 -8.53
N LEU A 47 -10.23 22.62 -7.86
CA LEU A 47 -11.34 21.89 -7.23
C LEU A 47 -11.94 22.63 -6.04
N MET A 48 -11.16 23.41 -5.31
CA MET A 48 -11.67 24.20 -4.19
C MET A 48 -12.62 25.31 -4.65
N GLU A 49 -12.36 25.90 -5.83
CA GLU A 49 -13.17 26.96 -6.42
C GLU A 49 -14.37 26.40 -7.22
N ASP A 50 -14.14 25.42 -8.09
CA ASP A 50 -15.14 24.94 -9.04
C ASP A 50 -16.03 23.82 -8.46
N GLU A 51 -15.47 22.91 -7.66
CA GLU A 51 -16.14 21.67 -7.23
C GLU A 51 -15.76 21.24 -5.79
N PRO A 52 -16.25 21.96 -4.76
CA PRO A 52 -15.82 21.75 -3.38
C PRO A 52 -16.15 20.36 -2.83
N GLU A 53 -17.21 19.70 -3.32
CA GLU A 53 -17.53 18.32 -2.96
C GLU A 53 -16.45 17.34 -3.41
N LYS A 54 -15.94 17.51 -4.64
CA LYS A 54 -14.83 16.70 -5.16
C LYS A 54 -13.55 16.98 -4.38
N TYR A 55 -13.28 18.25 -4.05
CA TYR A 55 -12.14 18.62 -3.20
C TYR A 55 -12.15 17.86 -1.87
N GLN A 56 -13.29 17.83 -1.17
CA GLN A 56 -13.45 17.11 0.09
C GLN A 56 -13.19 15.61 -0.07
N SER A 57 -13.68 14.99 -1.15
CA SER A 57 -13.48 13.56 -1.39
C SER A 57 -12.03 13.21 -1.75
N HIS A 58 -11.41 13.95 -2.69
CA HIS A 58 -10.09 13.66 -3.25
C HIS A 58 -8.98 14.01 -2.26
N PHE A 59 -9.15 15.09 -1.49
CA PHE A 59 -8.15 15.60 -0.56
C PHE A 59 -8.52 15.38 0.91
N SER A 60 -9.41 14.42 1.21
CA SER A 60 -9.87 14.15 2.58
C SER A 60 -8.73 13.93 3.59
N GLU A 61 -7.67 13.21 3.22
CA GLU A 61 -6.49 13.03 4.07
C GLU A 61 -5.66 14.30 4.24
N TYR A 62 -5.60 15.15 3.21
CA TYR A 62 -4.86 16.42 3.27
C TYR A 62 -5.56 17.37 4.23
N ILE A 63 -6.89 17.46 4.13
CA ILE A 63 -7.72 18.26 5.03
C ILE A 63 -7.56 17.77 6.48
N LYS A 64 -7.62 16.45 6.73
CA LYS A 64 -7.39 15.86 8.06
C LYS A 64 -6.02 16.19 8.64
N ARG A 65 -5.00 16.37 7.80
CA ARG A 65 -3.62 16.67 8.19
C ARG A 65 -3.27 18.16 8.13
N GLY A 66 -4.22 19.03 7.75
CA GLY A 66 -3.99 20.47 7.60
C GLY A 66 -3.01 20.83 6.47
N ILE A 67 -2.99 20.06 5.39
CA ILE A 67 -2.13 20.31 4.23
C ILE A 67 -2.91 21.12 3.19
N GLU A 68 -2.49 22.36 2.98
CA GLU A 68 -3.07 23.29 2.00
C GLU A 68 -2.22 23.37 0.73
N ALA A 69 -2.82 23.84 -0.37
CA ALA A 69 -2.17 23.93 -1.68
C ALA A 69 -0.84 24.72 -1.62
N ASP A 70 -0.82 25.84 -0.92
CA ASP A 70 0.36 26.73 -0.81
C ASP A 70 1.50 26.09 -0.01
N ASN A 71 1.17 25.18 0.89
CA ASN A 71 2.14 24.55 1.79
C ASN A 71 2.86 23.35 1.16
N ILE A 72 2.37 22.79 0.04
CA ILE A 72 2.89 21.57 -0.59
C ILE A 72 4.35 21.69 -1.03
N GLU A 73 4.74 22.77 -1.72
CA GLU A 73 6.14 22.93 -2.17
C GLU A 73 7.08 23.04 -0.96
N SER A 74 6.67 23.77 0.07
CA SER A 74 7.45 23.93 1.30
C SER A 74 7.61 22.59 2.04
N LEU A 75 6.57 21.75 2.04
CA LEU A 75 6.56 20.43 2.64
C LEU A 75 7.58 19.52 1.94
N TYR A 76 7.54 19.43 0.61
CA TYR A 76 8.49 18.59 -0.15
C TYR A 76 9.94 19.05 0.04
N LYS A 77 10.22 20.35 0.06
CA LYS A 77 11.57 20.87 0.34
C LYS A 77 12.07 20.46 1.73
N LYS A 78 11.22 20.57 2.76
CA LYS A 78 11.52 20.12 4.13
C LYS A 78 11.78 18.62 4.18
N VAL A 79 10.96 17.82 3.51
CA VAL A 79 11.10 16.36 3.42
C VAL A 79 12.43 15.99 2.76
N HIS A 80 12.78 16.60 1.62
CA HIS A 80 14.06 16.36 0.95
C HIS A 80 15.26 16.72 1.83
N ALA A 81 15.19 17.83 2.58
CA ALA A 81 16.24 18.20 3.53
C ALA A 81 16.37 17.18 4.67
N ALA A 82 15.25 16.71 5.23
CA ALA A 82 15.24 15.72 6.30
C ALA A 82 15.83 14.36 5.86
N ILE A 83 15.50 13.87 4.66
CA ILE A 83 16.03 12.62 4.11
C ILE A 83 17.55 12.72 3.87
N ARG A 84 18.04 13.87 3.39
CA ARG A 84 19.49 14.08 3.21
C ARG A 84 20.23 14.15 4.54
N ALA A 85 19.61 14.70 5.58
CA ALA A 85 20.20 14.80 6.91
C ALA A 85 20.29 13.45 7.62
N ASP A 86 19.24 12.61 7.52
CA ASP A 86 19.21 11.27 8.11
C ASP A 86 18.58 10.27 7.12
N PRO A 87 19.41 9.58 6.30
CA PRO A 87 18.93 8.58 5.35
C PRO A 87 18.71 7.21 5.99
N SER A 88 18.90 7.06 7.31
CA SER A 88 18.85 5.76 7.97
C SER A 88 17.43 5.18 8.03
N ALA A 89 17.31 3.88 7.74
CA ALA A 89 16.04 3.19 7.86
C ALA A 89 15.72 2.88 9.33
N LYS A 90 14.68 3.51 9.88
CA LYS A 90 14.19 3.22 11.23
C LYS A 90 13.52 1.85 11.28
N LYS A 91 14.15 0.89 11.98
CA LYS A 91 13.57 -0.42 12.22
C LYS A 91 12.44 -0.32 13.23
N SER A 92 11.47 -1.22 13.11
CA SER A 92 10.41 -1.35 14.11
C SER A 92 11.01 -1.75 15.45
N GLU A 93 10.70 -1.00 16.50
CA GLU A 93 11.04 -1.31 17.90
C GLU A 93 10.15 -2.39 18.50
N LYS A 94 9.13 -2.85 17.76
CA LYS A 94 8.22 -3.90 18.23
C LYS A 94 9.02 -5.17 18.55
N ALA A 95 8.99 -5.55 19.83
CA ALA A 95 9.53 -6.82 20.27
C ALA A 95 8.88 -7.97 19.50
N PRO A 96 9.63 -9.02 19.14
CA PRO A 96 9.05 -10.22 18.58
C PRO A 96 8.01 -10.78 19.57
N PRO A 97 6.86 -11.28 19.09
CA PRO A 97 5.84 -11.81 19.97
C PRO A 97 6.40 -12.97 20.79
N LYS A 98 6.14 -12.99 22.11
CA LYS A 98 6.61 -14.04 23.04
C LYS A 98 6.19 -15.45 22.60
N GLN A 99 5.04 -15.56 21.93
CA GLN A 99 4.56 -16.79 21.34
C GLN A 99 4.08 -16.50 19.92
N HIS A 100 4.53 -17.30 18.96
CA HIS A 100 4.07 -17.19 17.59
C HIS A 100 2.62 -17.70 17.48
N LYS A 101 1.66 -16.78 17.27
CA LYS A 101 0.27 -17.15 17.02
C LYS A 101 0.19 -17.92 15.69
N ARG A 102 -0.23 -19.18 15.74
CA ARG A 102 -0.53 -19.97 14.54
C ARG A 102 -1.94 -19.67 14.09
N PHE A 103 -2.08 -19.16 12.87
CA PHE A 103 -3.37 -18.97 12.21
C PHE A 103 -3.84 -20.23 11.45
N ASN A 104 -2.90 -21.12 11.15
CA ASN A 104 -3.19 -22.38 10.45
C ASN A 104 -3.49 -23.50 11.45
N LEU A 105 -4.40 -24.40 11.05
CA LEU A 105 -4.74 -25.61 11.82
C LEU A 105 -3.47 -26.42 12.14
N LYS A 106 -3.42 -26.94 13.37
CA LYS A 106 -2.36 -27.88 13.75
C LYS A 106 -2.54 -29.17 12.96
N LYS A 107 -1.45 -29.69 12.39
CA LYS A 107 -1.48 -30.97 11.68
C LYS A 107 -1.87 -32.06 12.69
N LEU A 108 -2.94 -32.79 12.37
CA LEU A 108 -3.41 -33.91 13.20
C LEU A 108 -2.29 -34.93 13.35
N THR A 109 -2.09 -35.38 14.59
CA THR A 109 -1.19 -36.48 14.91
C THR A 109 -1.69 -37.78 14.28
N TYR A 110 -0.88 -38.84 14.31
CA TYR A 110 -1.30 -40.14 13.79
C TYR A 110 -2.48 -40.72 14.59
N GLU A 111 -2.42 -40.61 15.91
CA GLU A 111 -3.45 -41.11 16.83
C GLU A 111 -4.79 -40.38 16.63
N GLU A 112 -4.77 -39.05 16.54
CA GLU A 112 -5.98 -38.26 16.26
C GLU A 112 -6.58 -38.59 14.88
N ARG A 113 -5.73 -38.91 13.88
CA ARG A 113 -6.21 -39.39 12.57
C ARG A 113 -6.85 -40.78 12.66
N LYS A 114 -6.27 -41.68 13.44
CA LYS A 114 -6.81 -43.04 13.67
C LYS A 114 -8.14 -42.98 14.43
N ALA A 115 -8.23 -42.17 15.48
CA ALA A 115 -9.47 -41.97 16.23
C ALA A 115 -10.58 -41.41 15.33
N LYS A 116 -10.30 -40.36 14.54
CA LYS A 116 -11.26 -39.83 13.56
C LYS A 116 -11.72 -40.86 12.52
N LEU A 117 -10.83 -41.78 12.12
CA LEU A 117 -11.19 -42.86 11.21
C LEU A 117 -12.15 -43.86 11.88
N ILE A 118 -11.86 -44.27 13.12
CA ILE A 118 -12.70 -45.19 13.89
C ILE A 118 -14.07 -44.56 14.13
N ASP A 119 -14.13 -43.30 14.58
CA ASP A 119 -15.38 -42.57 14.79
C ASP A 119 -16.19 -42.51 13.49
N ARG A 120 -15.54 -42.17 12.36
CA ARG A 120 -16.19 -42.15 11.05
C ARG A 120 -16.76 -43.51 10.65
N LEU A 121 -16.01 -44.59 10.86
CA LEU A 121 -16.50 -45.95 10.56
C LEU A 121 -17.69 -46.33 11.46
N HIS A 122 -17.63 -46.01 12.74
CA HIS A 122 -18.74 -46.25 13.67
C HIS A 122 -20.00 -45.49 13.25
N THR A 123 -19.87 -44.21 12.87
CA THR A 123 -21.00 -43.42 12.36
C THR A 123 -21.60 -44.00 11.08
N LEU A 124 -20.76 -44.49 10.14
CA LEU A 124 -21.24 -45.09 8.89
C LEU A 124 -21.98 -46.40 9.13
N ASN A 125 -21.45 -47.26 10.00
CA ASN A 125 -22.09 -48.53 10.33
C ASN A 125 -23.42 -48.33 11.06
N ALA A 126 -23.50 -47.34 11.96
CA ALA A 126 -24.75 -46.98 12.63
C ALA A 126 -25.80 -46.40 11.67
N ALA A 127 -25.39 -45.58 10.70
CA ALA A 127 -26.29 -45.04 9.69
C ALA A 127 -26.80 -46.14 8.72
N ALA A 128 -25.94 -47.08 8.32
CA ALA A 128 -26.34 -48.20 7.46
C ALA A 128 -27.28 -49.20 8.15
N GLY A 129 -27.18 -49.35 9.47
CA GLY A 129 -28.12 -50.17 10.25
C GLY A 129 -29.50 -49.52 10.42
N ALA A 130 -29.57 -48.19 10.45
CA ALA A 130 -30.84 -47.46 10.54
C ALA A 130 -31.63 -47.50 9.22
N ASP A 131 -30.96 -47.40 8.06
CA ASP A 131 -31.62 -47.51 6.73
C ASP A 131 -32.16 -48.94 6.44
N SER A 132 -31.71 -49.97 7.19
CA SER A 132 -32.19 -51.35 7.03
C SER A 132 -33.35 -51.74 7.94
N GLU A 133 -33.77 -50.87 8.87
CA GLU A 133 -34.88 -51.12 9.80
C GLU A 133 -36.21 -50.49 9.36
N ASP A 134 -36.22 -49.71 8.27
CA ASP A 134 -37.41 -49.04 7.71
C ASP A 134 -38.01 -49.74 6.45
N GLU A 135 -37.55 -50.96 6.09
CA GLU A 135 -38.01 -51.73 4.90
C GLU A 135 -38.70 -53.09 5.21
N ASP A 136 -39.21 -53.32 6.43
CA ASP A 136 -40.08 -54.47 6.76
C ASP A 136 -41.48 -54.06 7.27
#